data_AF-A0A369XNK0-F1
#
_entry.id   AF-A0A369XNK0-F1
#
_cell.length_a   1.000
_cell.length_b   1.000
_cell.length_c   1.000
_cell.angle_alpha   90.00
_cell.angle_beta   90.00
_cell.angle_gamma   90.00
#
_symmetry.space_group_name_H-M   'P 1'
#
loop_
_entity.id
_entity.type
_entity.pdbx_description
1 polymer ?
#
loop_
_entity_poly.entity_id
_entity_poly.type
_entity_poly.pdbx_seq_one_letter_code
_entity_poly.pdbx_strand_id
1 'polypeptide(L)'
;MSKLEQPLDADDLMILAERIEQLSADDAEWVNRLLQELLRARAHEGELLAGQASSGEQGPDEREFDEQMAQVALDTAEWLKTLWEVGYMGAGNFRAQPRAAFPAIDLEDVRKSSLFARIRQGRHALPFPPPTRQGLPWHELVEGGAQTQIVSAEIVREEDGLPMGAIIEGCSDWMVLEEDAAKQECIVQHQGKGPRFRLRQVDAGSAQLRRELPSLTRQIHLQGRGGFHSYGLEWPRDDGTTQFVALRAATWERAQSEAEHWLAITHPELYGQVRFVGSEK
;
A
#
# COMPACT_ATOMS: atom_id res chain seq x y z
N MET A 1 -37.55 -10.26 13.87
CA MET A 1 -36.73 -9.12 13.46
C MET A 1 -37.38 -7.88 14.00
N SER A 2 -36.64 -7.12 14.79
CA SER A 2 -37.18 -5.88 15.40
C SER A 2 -37.39 -4.85 14.31
N LYS A 3 -38.41 -3.98 14.42
CA LYS A 3 -38.61 -2.83 13.51
C LYS A 3 -37.37 -1.92 13.37
N LEU A 4 -36.41 -2.05 14.30
CA LEU A 4 -35.15 -1.32 14.31
C LEU A 4 -34.08 -1.85 13.33
N GLU A 5 -34.33 -2.98 12.65
CA GLU A 5 -33.38 -3.62 11.73
C GLU A 5 -33.68 -3.37 10.24
N GLN A 6 -34.78 -2.67 9.92
CA GLN A 6 -35.10 -2.29 8.54
C GLN A 6 -34.36 -0.99 8.16
N PRO A 7 -33.69 -0.94 7.00
CA PRO A 7 -33.08 0.28 6.50
C PRO A 7 -34.17 1.32 6.24
N LEU A 8 -33.95 2.55 6.70
CA LEU A 8 -34.88 3.66 6.52
C LEU A 8 -35.08 3.94 5.02
N ASP A 9 -36.33 4.03 4.59
CA ASP A 9 -36.66 4.42 3.23
C ASP A 9 -36.63 5.95 3.05
N ALA A 10 -36.99 6.43 1.86
CA ALA A 10 -36.94 7.87 1.55
C ALA A 10 -37.98 8.66 2.36
N ASP A 11 -39.14 8.06 2.64
CA ASP A 11 -40.23 8.70 3.38
C ASP A 11 -39.88 8.79 4.87
N ASP A 12 -39.25 7.75 5.42
CA ASP A 12 -38.71 7.74 6.78
C ASP A 12 -37.66 8.85 6.99
N LEU A 13 -36.80 9.10 6.00
CA LEU A 13 -35.79 10.17 6.06
C LEU A 13 -36.40 11.57 5.97
N MET A 14 -37.49 11.75 5.21
CA MET A 14 -38.21 13.02 5.15
C MET A 14 -38.88 13.35 6.49
N ILE A 15 -39.44 12.35 7.16
CA ILE A 15 -40.05 12.50 8.49
C ILE A 15 -38.99 12.92 9.54
N LEU A 16 -37.72 12.49 9.38
CA LEU A 16 -36.65 12.91 10.27
C LEU A 16 -36.32 14.41 10.14
N ALA A 17 -36.41 14.98 8.94
CA ALA A 17 -36.21 16.42 8.73
C ALA A 17 -37.26 17.24 9.51
N GLU A 18 -38.52 16.82 9.48
CA GLU A 18 -39.61 17.48 10.22
C GLU A 18 -39.46 17.34 11.75
N ARG A 19 -38.93 16.20 12.21
CA ARG A 19 -38.72 15.94 13.65
C ARG A 19 -37.52 16.71 14.22
N ILE A 20 -36.55 17.08 13.39
CA ILE A 20 -35.41 17.92 13.81
C ILE A 20 -35.88 19.33 14.20
N GLU A 21 -36.91 19.85 13.55
CA GLU A 21 -37.48 21.17 13.89
C GLU A 21 -38.13 21.22 15.29
N GLN A 22 -38.40 20.05 15.88
CA GLN A 22 -38.96 19.92 17.24
C GLN A 22 -37.89 19.78 18.33
N LEU A 23 -36.61 19.70 17.95
CA LEU A 23 -35.49 19.59 18.88
C LEU A 23 -35.10 20.94 19.47
N SER A 24 -34.31 20.90 20.55
CA SER A 24 -33.63 22.08 21.08
C SER A 24 -32.66 22.64 20.02
N ALA A 25 -32.35 23.94 20.06
CA ALA A 25 -31.45 24.55 19.07
C ALA A 25 -30.07 23.87 19.01
N ASP A 26 -29.53 23.50 20.18
CA ASP A 26 -28.24 22.81 20.29
C ASP A 26 -28.30 21.40 19.68
N ASP A 27 -29.41 20.68 19.87
CA ASP A 27 -29.58 19.33 19.31
C ASP A 27 -29.91 19.35 17.82
N ALA A 28 -30.72 20.31 17.38
CA ALA A 28 -31.12 20.44 16.00
C ALA A 28 -29.90 20.67 15.08
N GLU A 29 -28.90 21.45 15.53
CA GLU A 29 -27.72 21.76 14.73
C GLU A 29 -26.90 20.51 14.37
N TRP A 30 -26.53 19.69 15.36
CA TRP A 30 -25.69 18.51 15.10
C TRP A 30 -26.47 17.37 14.44
N VAL A 31 -27.76 17.19 14.79
CA VAL A 31 -28.61 16.16 14.16
C VAL A 31 -28.87 16.50 12.69
N ASN A 32 -29.10 17.77 12.36
CA ASN A 32 -29.24 18.21 10.97
C ASN A 32 -27.96 17.99 10.17
N ARG A 33 -26.79 18.27 10.76
CA ARG A 33 -25.51 17.99 10.11
C ARG A 33 -25.32 16.50 9.81
N LEU A 34 -25.72 15.62 10.72
CA LEU A 34 -25.69 14.17 10.48
C LEU A 34 -26.67 13.73 9.39
N LEU A 35 -27.90 14.27 9.37
CA LEU A 35 -28.88 13.95 8.33
C LEU A 35 -28.37 14.36 6.95
N GLN A 36 -27.71 15.51 6.82
CA GLN A 36 -27.10 15.97 5.57
C GLN A 36 -25.97 15.05 5.09
N GLU A 37 -25.07 14.61 6.00
CA GLU A 37 -24.02 13.67 5.63
C GLU A 37 -24.58 12.29 5.25
N LEU A 38 -25.65 11.84 5.91
CA LEU A 38 -26.35 10.60 5.54
C LEU A 38 -26.96 10.70 4.13
N LEU A 39 -27.65 11.80 3.81
CA LEU A 39 -28.22 12.02 2.49
C LEU A 39 -27.14 12.10 1.41
N ARG A 40 -26.01 12.76 1.70
CA ARG A 40 -24.85 12.81 0.79
C ARG A 40 -24.26 11.42 0.57
N ALA A 41 -24.09 10.62 1.62
CA ALA A 41 -23.59 9.25 1.52
C ALA A 41 -24.52 8.36 0.68
N ARG A 42 -25.85 8.49 0.86
CA ARG A 42 -26.84 7.72 0.09
C ARG A 42 -26.89 8.12 -1.39
N ALA A 43 -26.75 9.42 -1.69
CA ALA A 43 -26.63 9.89 -3.06
C ALA A 43 -25.36 9.32 -3.72
N HIS A 44 -24.24 9.36 -3.02
CA HIS A 44 -22.98 8.80 -3.50
C HIS A 44 -23.03 7.28 -3.69
N GLU A 45 -23.69 6.55 -2.79
CA GLU A 45 -23.94 5.10 -2.95
C GLU A 45 -24.80 4.83 -4.20
N GLY A 46 -25.84 5.63 -4.44
CA GLY A 46 -26.65 5.54 -5.66
C GLY A 46 -25.85 5.79 -6.94
N GLU A 47 -24.96 6.78 -6.93
CA GLU A 47 -24.03 7.05 -8.03
C GLU A 47 -23.07 5.88 -8.27
N LEU A 48 -22.52 5.29 -7.20
CA LEU A 48 -21.63 4.13 -7.30
C LEU A 48 -22.35 2.90 -7.86
N LEU A 49 -23.58 2.62 -7.41
CA LEU A 49 -24.38 1.51 -7.92
C LEU A 49 -24.78 1.71 -9.38
N ALA A 50 -25.08 2.95 -9.79
CA ALA A 50 -25.33 3.30 -11.18
C ALA A 50 -24.07 3.17 -12.05
N GLY A 51 -22.91 3.59 -11.53
CA GLY A 51 -21.62 3.43 -12.19
C GLY A 51 -21.19 1.97 -12.35
N GLN A 52 -21.42 1.14 -11.33
CA GLN A 52 -21.11 -0.30 -11.35
C GLN A 52 -21.92 -1.08 -12.40
N ALA A 53 -23.14 -0.64 -12.71
CA ALA A 53 -23.94 -1.20 -13.79
C ALA A 53 -23.39 -0.85 -15.20
N SER A 54 -22.56 0.18 -15.30
CA SER A 54 -21.92 0.63 -16.55
C SER A 54 -20.47 0.15 -16.73
N SER A 55 -19.80 -0.30 -15.66
CA SER A 55 -18.37 -0.65 -15.65
C SER A 55 -18.07 -2.10 -16.05
N GLY A 56 -18.89 -2.69 -16.94
CA GLY A 56 -18.69 -4.05 -17.45
C GLY A 56 -17.64 -4.17 -18.57
N GLU A 57 -17.09 -3.06 -19.07
CA GLU A 57 -16.09 -3.06 -20.15
C GLU A 57 -14.85 -2.28 -19.71
N GLN A 58 -13.69 -2.97 -19.62
CA GLN A 58 -12.39 -2.31 -19.44
C GLN A 58 -12.09 -1.45 -20.68
N GLY A 59 -12.31 -0.15 -20.57
CA GLY A 59 -12.23 0.81 -21.67
C GLY A 59 -10.84 1.44 -21.88
N PRO A 60 -10.64 2.16 -22.99
CA PRO A 60 -9.43 2.94 -23.32
C PRO A 60 -9.07 4.06 -22.32
N ASP A 61 -9.94 4.34 -21.36
CA ASP A 61 -9.86 5.40 -20.35
C ASP A 61 -8.69 5.22 -19.35
N GLU A 62 -8.35 3.96 -18.99
CA GLU A 62 -7.26 3.68 -18.06
C GLU A 62 -5.87 4.07 -18.62
N ARG A 63 -5.66 3.91 -19.94
CA ARG A 63 -4.38 4.28 -20.57
C ARG A 63 -4.19 5.78 -20.69
N GLU A 64 -5.28 6.50 -20.98
CA GLU A 64 -5.26 7.96 -21.04
C GLU A 64 -5.01 8.56 -19.66
N PHE A 65 -5.65 8.00 -18.61
CA PHE A 65 -5.36 8.35 -17.22
C PHE A 65 -3.91 8.08 -16.83
N ASP A 66 -3.36 6.94 -17.24
CA ASP A 66 -1.95 6.58 -16.99
C ASP A 66 -0.98 7.57 -17.64
N GLU A 67 -1.25 8.01 -18.87
CA GLU A 67 -0.43 9.01 -19.57
C GLU A 67 -0.54 10.39 -18.90
N GLN A 68 -1.74 10.81 -18.50
CA GLN A 68 -1.96 12.07 -17.80
C GLN A 68 -1.24 12.10 -16.44
N MET A 69 -1.37 11.05 -15.64
CA MET A 69 -0.69 10.96 -14.34
C MET A 69 0.83 10.93 -14.52
N ALA A 70 1.34 10.25 -15.55
CA ALA A 70 2.76 10.26 -15.84
C ALA A 70 3.29 11.63 -16.24
N GLN A 71 2.52 12.39 -17.04
CA GLN A 71 2.86 13.77 -17.37
C GLN A 71 2.89 14.66 -16.12
N VAL A 72 1.89 14.56 -15.24
CA VAL A 72 1.86 15.32 -13.97
C VAL A 72 3.08 15.01 -13.10
N ALA A 73 3.53 13.76 -13.05
CA ALA A 73 4.73 13.37 -12.33
C ALA A 73 6.00 14.03 -12.91
N LEU A 74 6.13 14.04 -14.23
CA LEU A 74 7.25 14.67 -14.93
C LEU A 74 7.26 16.19 -14.73
N ASP A 75 6.10 16.84 -14.87
CA ASP A 75 5.93 18.28 -14.66
C ASP A 75 6.29 18.66 -13.21
N THR A 76 5.86 17.84 -12.24
CA THR A 76 6.19 18.05 -10.83
C THR A 76 7.69 17.89 -10.57
N ALA A 77 8.33 16.90 -11.20
CA ALA A 77 9.78 16.69 -11.08
C ALA A 77 10.58 17.87 -11.68
N GLU A 78 10.17 18.37 -12.84
CA GLU A 78 10.77 19.56 -13.46
C GLU A 78 10.56 20.82 -12.61
N TRP A 79 9.37 20.99 -12.04
CA TRP A 79 9.09 22.08 -11.12
C TRP A 79 9.96 22.02 -9.85
N LEU A 80 10.09 20.85 -9.23
CA LEU A 80 10.96 20.64 -8.06
C LEU A 80 12.44 20.89 -8.38
N LYS A 81 12.90 20.43 -9.55
CA LYS A 81 14.25 20.72 -10.05
C LYS A 81 14.45 22.23 -10.22
N THR A 82 13.48 22.92 -10.80
CA THR A 82 13.51 24.38 -10.96
C THR A 82 13.59 25.08 -9.60
N LEU A 83 12.78 24.68 -8.62
CA LEU A 83 12.84 25.24 -7.27
C LEU A 83 14.19 24.98 -6.58
N TRP A 84 14.80 23.82 -6.82
CA TRP A 84 16.12 23.46 -6.32
C TRP A 84 17.22 24.32 -6.96
N GLU A 85 17.19 24.49 -8.28
CA GLU A 85 18.17 25.28 -9.04
C GLU A 85 18.05 26.78 -8.77
N VAL A 86 16.82 27.29 -8.63
CA VAL A 86 16.54 28.71 -8.36
C VAL A 86 16.65 29.03 -6.86
N GLY A 87 16.81 28.03 -5.99
CA GLY A 87 17.10 28.21 -4.57
C GLY A 87 15.93 28.69 -3.71
N TYR A 88 14.69 28.58 -4.21
CA TYR A 88 13.47 29.02 -3.51
C TYR A 88 13.21 28.20 -2.23
N MET A 89 13.79 27.00 -2.14
CA MET A 89 13.86 26.20 -0.90
C MET A 89 15.10 26.58 -0.07
N GLY A 90 15.17 27.84 0.40
CA GLY A 90 16.11 28.25 1.44
C GLY A 90 17.59 27.97 1.14
N ALA A 91 18.06 28.21 -0.08
CA ALA A 91 19.45 28.01 -0.51
C ALA A 91 20.51 28.84 0.24
N GLY A 92 20.12 29.56 1.30
CA GLY A 92 21.04 30.25 2.21
C GLY A 92 21.56 29.42 3.39
N ASN A 93 20.94 28.29 3.75
CA ASN A 93 21.25 27.61 5.03
C ASN A 93 21.34 26.07 5.00
N PHE A 94 21.40 25.42 3.83
CA PHE A 94 21.67 23.99 3.79
C PHE A 94 23.18 23.72 3.99
N ARG A 95 23.55 23.09 5.12
CA ARG A 95 24.92 22.62 5.40
C ARG A 95 25.35 21.38 4.60
N ALA A 96 24.48 20.85 3.75
CA ALA A 96 24.80 19.74 2.87
C ALA A 96 25.23 20.30 1.52
N GLN A 97 26.44 19.96 1.05
CA GLN A 97 26.78 20.12 -0.37
C GLN A 97 25.66 19.46 -1.18
N PRO A 98 25.09 20.12 -2.21
CA PRO A 98 24.04 19.54 -3.02
C PRO A 98 24.54 18.17 -3.50
N ARG A 99 23.86 17.10 -3.08
CA ARG A 99 24.14 15.75 -3.62
C ARG A 99 24.05 15.87 -5.14
N ALA A 100 25.09 15.37 -5.81
CA ALA A 100 25.33 15.57 -7.24
C ALA A 100 24.05 15.36 -8.08
N ALA A 101 23.61 16.42 -8.76
CA ALA A 101 22.52 16.49 -9.75
C ALA A 101 21.15 15.91 -9.34
N PHE A 102 20.08 16.62 -9.72
CA PHE A 102 18.74 16.03 -9.70
C PHE A 102 18.74 14.84 -10.69
N PRO A 103 18.34 13.62 -10.28
CA PRO A 103 18.35 12.49 -11.18
C PRO A 103 17.40 12.74 -12.35
N ALA A 104 17.82 12.40 -13.57
CA ALA A 104 16.89 12.37 -14.69
C ALA A 104 15.80 11.32 -14.38
N ILE A 105 14.55 11.73 -14.54
CA ILE A 105 13.37 10.87 -14.45
C ILE A 105 12.72 10.92 -15.82
N ASP A 106 12.50 9.77 -16.44
CA ASP A 106 11.79 9.66 -17.71
C ASP A 106 10.42 8.96 -17.55
N LEU A 107 9.70 8.80 -18.67
CA LEU A 107 8.39 8.15 -18.67
C LEU A 107 8.45 6.67 -18.23
N GLU A 108 9.55 6.00 -18.54
CA GLU A 108 9.75 4.59 -18.22
C GLU A 108 9.99 4.41 -16.71
N ASP A 109 10.71 5.35 -16.08
CA ASP A 109 10.87 5.42 -14.62
C ASP A 109 9.51 5.54 -13.92
N VAL A 110 8.61 6.38 -14.44
CA VAL A 110 7.26 6.54 -13.87
C VAL A 110 6.44 5.26 -14.04
N ARG A 111 6.50 4.63 -15.22
CA ARG A 111 5.77 3.39 -15.52
C ARG A 111 6.21 2.23 -14.63
N LYS A 112 7.52 2.06 -14.42
CA LYS A 112 8.10 0.99 -13.60
C LYS A 112 8.06 1.27 -12.10
N SER A 113 7.77 2.50 -11.69
CA SER A 113 7.76 2.92 -10.29
C SER A 113 6.72 2.17 -9.45
N SER A 114 7.19 1.51 -8.39
CA SER A 114 6.33 0.93 -7.36
C SER A 114 5.48 1.94 -6.63
N LEU A 115 5.95 3.19 -6.51
CA LEU A 115 5.16 4.26 -5.89
C LEU A 115 3.93 4.58 -6.74
N PHE A 116 4.12 4.85 -8.03
CA PHE A 116 3.01 5.20 -8.92
C PHE A 116 2.08 4.02 -9.16
N ALA A 117 2.60 2.79 -9.23
CA ALA A 117 1.75 1.59 -9.29
C ALA A 117 0.84 1.45 -8.05
N ARG A 118 1.35 1.76 -6.85
CA ARG A 118 0.55 1.72 -5.62
C ARG A 118 -0.47 2.84 -5.54
N ILE A 119 -0.09 4.06 -5.93
CA ILE A 119 -1.01 5.22 -5.98
C ILE A 119 -2.18 4.92 -6.92
N ARG A 120 -1.91 4.34 -8.11
CA ARG A 120 -2.95 3.90 -9.06
C ARG A 120 -3.96 2.92 -8.44
N GLN A 121 -3.50 2.06 -7.55
CA GLN A 121 -4.35 1.09 -6.84
C GLN A 121 -5.00 1.66 -5.57
N GLY A 122 -4.89 2.97 -5.30
CA GLY A 122 -5.40 3.60 -4.09
C GLY A 122 -4.67 3.15 -2.79
N ARG A 123 -3.47 2.59 -2.93
CA ARG A 123 -2.63 2.11 -1.82
C ARG A 123 -1.64 3.20 -1.40
N HIS A 124 -1.29 3.17 -0.12
CA HIS A 124 -0.30 4.08 0.45
C HIS A 124 1.11 3.81 -0.08
N ALA A 125 1.93 4.86 -0.20
CA ALA A 125 3.36 4.72 -0.46
C ALA A 125 4.04 3.86 0.62
N LEU A 126 5.03 3.06 0.22
CA LEU A 126 5.83 2.32 1.20
C LEU A 126 6.84 3.26 1.86
N PRO A 127 7.05 3.15 3.18
CA PRO A 127 8.01 3.98 3.91
C PRO A 127 9.46 3.51 3.72
N PHE A 128 9.69 2.50 2.90
CA PHE A 128 11.01 2.01 2.51
C PHE A 128 11.12 2.00 0.98
N PRO A 129 12.31 2.32 0.43
CA PRO A 129 12.50 2.36 -1.00
C PRO A 129 12.40 0.94 -1.60
N PRO A 130 11.84 0.79 -2.80
CA PRO A 130 11.99 -0.45 -3.55
C PRO A 130 13.47 -0.67 -3.88
N PRO A 131 13.89 -1.91 -4.19
CA PRO A 131 15.21 -2.16 -4.75
C PRO A 131 15.37 -1.33 -6.05
N THR A 132 16.59 -0.92 -6.33
CA THR A 132 16.92 0.23 -7.21
C THR A 132 16.41 0.13 -8.67
N ARG A 133 16.59 1.22 -9.44
CA ARG A 133 16.15 1.41 -10.85
C ARG A 133 16.59 0.37 -11.90
N GLN A 134 17.48 -0.56 -11.55
CA GLN A 134 18.05 -1.50 -12.50
C GLN A 134 17.11 -2.71 -12.68
N GLY A 135 16.85 -3.07 -13.93
CA GLY A 135 16.32 -4.38 -14.30
C GLY A 135 14.81 -4.48 -14.47
N LEU A 136 13.99 -4.15 -13.46
CA LEU A 136 12.62 -4.69 -13.39
C LEU A 136 11.55 -3.74 -12.81
N PRO A 137 10.26 -3.93 -13.17
CA PRO A 137 9.15 -3.29 -12.48
C PRO A 137 8.98 -3.89 -11.08
N TRP A 138 9.73 -3.37 -10.11
CA TRP A 138 9.75 -3.87 -8.71
C TRP A 138 8.39 -3.93 -8.04
N HIS A 139 7.43 -3.15 -8.52
CA HIS A 139 6.05 -3.22 -8.04
C HIS A 139 5.44 -4.62 -8.20
N GLU A 140 5.72 -5.32 -9.31
CA GLU A 140 5.22 -6.68 -9.56
C GLU A 140 5.90 -7.69 -8.64
N LEU A 141 7.17 -7.47 -8.29
CA LEU A 141 7.90 -8.32 -7.36
C LEU A 141 7.44 -8.10 -5.90
N VAL A 142 7.19 -6.85 -5.51
CA VAL A 142 6.80 -6.52 -4.13
C VAL A 142 5.31 -6.80 -3.88
N GLU A 143 4.44 -6.46 -4.82
CA GLU A 143 2.98 -6.51 -4.66
C GLU A 143 2.32 -7.61 -5.48
N GLY A 144 2.94 -8.04 -6.58
CA GLY A 144 2.41 -9.10 -7.43
C GLY A 144 2.45 -10.48 -6.76
N GLY A 145 1.84 -11.44 -7.47
CA GLY A 145 1.77 -12.84 -7.05
C GLY A 145 3.12 -13.55 -7.14
N ALA A 146 3.12 -14.89 -6.99
CA ALA A 146 4.31 -15.74 -7.02
C ALA A 146 4.97 -15.89 -8.42
N GLN A 147 4.99 -14.81 -9.21
CA GLN A 147 5.68 -14.75 -10.47
C GLN A 147 7.19 -14.86 -10.24
N THR A 148 7.84 -15.63 -11.12
CA THR A 148 9.29 -15.81 -11.09
C THR A 148 9.89 -14.91 -12.16
N GLN A 149 10.86 -14.10 -11.78
CA GLN A 149 11.58 -13.23 -12.71
C GLN A 149 13.05 -13.66 -12.80
N ILE A 150 13.67 -13.46 -13.96
CA ILE A 150 15.10 -13.69 -14.15
C ILE A 150 15.81 -12.38 -13.86
N VAL A 151 16.79 -12.43 -12.97
CA VAL A 151 17.61 -11.30 -12.54
C VAL A 151 19.08 -11.59 -12.73
N SER A 152 19.88 -10.55 -12.96
CA SER A 152 21.30 -10.61 -12.69
C SER A 152 21.54 -10.67 -11.18
N ALA A 153 22.24 -11.70 -10.71
CA ALA A 153 22.50 -11.88 -9.29
C ALA A 153 23.86 -12.51 -9.00
N GLU A 154 24.51 -11.99 -7.97
CA GLU A 154 25.76 -12.52 -7.40
C GLU A 154 25.61 -12.65 -5.88
N ILE A 155 26.04 -13.77 -5.31
CA ILE A 155 26.10 -13.96 -3.85
C ILE A 155 27.47 -13.49 -3.36
N VAL A 156 27.48 -12.49 -2.49
CA VAL A 156 28.69 -11.98 -1.86
C VAL A 156 28.97 -12.81 -0.62
N ARG A 157 30.19 -13.36 -0.51
CA ARG A 157 30.62 -14.22 0.59
C ARG A 157 31.73 -13.58 1.40
N GLU A 158 31.79 -13.90 2.68
CA GLU A 158 32.91 -13.56 3.57
C GLU A 158 34.13 -14.47 3.30
N GLU A 159 35.27 -14.17 3.94
CA GLU A 159 36.52 -14.94 3.81
C GLU A 159 36.39 -16.41 4.23
N ASP A 160 35.44 -16.72 5.12
CA ASP A 160 35.13 -18.08 5.58
C ASP A 160 34.13 -18.81 4.66
N GLY A 161 33.62 -18.14 3.62
CA GLY A 161 32.69 -18.69 2.64
C GLY A 161 31.21 -18.53 3.00
N LEU A 162 30.87 -17.91 4.13
CA LEU A 162 29.48 -17.65 4.51
C LEU A 162 28.87 -16.55 3.62
N PRO A 163 27.58 -16.67 3.23
CA PRO A 163 26.92 -15.64 2.44
C PRO A 163 26.67 -14.40 3.30
N MET A 164 27.30 -13.27 2.94
CA MET A 164 27.14 -11.98 3.62
C MET A 164 25.93 -11.21 3.06
N GLY A 165 25.70 -11.33 1.75
CA GLY A 165 24.67 -10.58 1.04
C GLY A 165 24.56 -11.00 -0.41
N ALA A 166 23.74 -10.27 -1.17
CA ALA A 166 23.61 -10.46 -2.59
C ALA A 166 23.66 -9.12 -3.32
N ILE A 167 24.18 -9.14 -4.54
CA ILE A 167 24.04 -8.06 -5.49
C ILE A 167 23.00 -8.52 -6.51
N ILE A 168 21.83 -7.90 -6.54
CA ILE A 168 20.74 -8.25 -7.46
C ILE A 168 20.40 -7.01 -8.29
N GLU A 169 20.47 -7.13 -9.60
CA GLU A 169 20.32 -6.01 -10.55
C GLU A 169 21.17 -4.82 -10.11
N GLY A 170 22.45 -5.07 -9.80
CA GLY A 170 23.40 -4.03 -9.36
C GLY A 170 23.08 -3.35 -8.02
N CYS A 171 22.05 -3.78 -7.29
CA CYS A 171 21.77 -3.34 -5.93
C CYS A 171 22.46 -4.26 -4.93
N SER A 172 23.31 -3.70 -4.06
CA SER A 172 24.05 -4.44 -3.02
C SER A 172 23.35 -4.51 -1.66
N ASP A 173 22.16 -3.91 -1.54
CA ASP A 173 21.45 -3.79 -0.26
C ASP A 173 20.64 -5.06 0.09
N TRP A 174 20.87 -6.17 -0.61
CA TRP A 174 20.19 -7.43 -0.35
C TRP A 174 20.93 -8.25 0.69
N MET A 175 20.21 -8.63 1.73
CA MET A 175 20.71 -9.51 2.77
C MET A 175 20.30 -10.95 2.47
N VAL A 176 21.23 -11.89 2.65
CA VAL A 176 20.93 -13.33 2.60
C VAL A 176 20.52 -13.75 4.02
N LEU A 177 19.32 -14.30 4.15
CA LEU A 177 18.75 -14.75 5.42
C LEU A 177 18.98 -16.25 5.66
N GLU A 178 18.85 -17.04 4.59
CA GLU A 178 18.97 -18.50 4.62
C GLU A 178 19.63 -18.97 3.32
N GLU A 179 20.49 -20.00 3.38
CA GLU A 179 21.11 -20.62 2.21
C GLU A 179 20.91 -22.15 2.25
N ASP A 180 20.39 -22.71 1.16
CA ASP A 180 20.37 -24.14 0.87
C ASP A 180 21.41 -24.41 -0.24
N ALA A 181 22.65 -24.67 0.19
CA ALA A 181 23.78 -24.90 -0.71
C ALA A 181 23.57 -26.11 -1.63
N ALA A 182 22.80 -27.12 -1.20
CA ALA A 182 22.53 -28.30 -2.02
C ALA A 182 21.62 -27.99 -3.22
N LYS A 183 20.73 -27.00 -3.08
CA LYS A 183 19.81 -26.56 -4.13
C LYS A 183 20.26 -25.28 -4.84
N GLN A 184 21.35 -24.66 -4.39
CA GLN A 184 21.79 -23.34 -4.84
C GLN A 184 20.67 -22.29 -4.69
N GLU A 185 19.93 -22.38 -3.58
CA GLU A 185 18.84 -21.47 -3.25
C GLU A 185 19.21 -20.62 -2.03
N CYS A 186 18.83 -19.34 -2.06
CA CYS A 186 18.96 -18.42 -0.94
C CYS A 186 17.62 -17.72 -0.69
N ILE A 187 17.30 -17.45 0.57
CA ILE A 187 16.24 -16.50 0.93
C ILE A 187 16.90 -15.15 1.13
N VAL A 188 16.44 -14.15 0.38
CA VAL A 188 16.97 -12.79 0.41
C VAL A 188 15.90 -11.78 0.79
N GLN A 189 16.32 -10.68 1.41
CA GLN A 189 15.46 -9.56 1.76
C GLN A 189 16.22 -8.24 1.58
N HIS A 190 15.57 -7.27 0.93
CA HIS A 190 16.18 -5.96 0.65
C HIS A 190 16.17 -5.08 1.90
N GLN A 191 17.35 -4.67 2.38
CA GLN A 191 17.55 -3.85 3.58
C GLN A 191 16.87 -4.40 4.85
N GLY A 192 16.57 -5.71 4.90
CA GLY A 192 15.80 -6.32 5.99
C GLY A 192 14.35 -5.87 6.08
N LYS A 193 13.80 -5.31 5.00
CA LYS A 193 12.44 -4.79 4.93
C LYS A 193 11.68 -5.40 3.78
N GLY A 194 10.36 -5.38 3.87
CA GLY A 194 9.50 -5.85 2.80
C GLY A 194 9.41 -7.38 2.69
N PRO A 195 8.88 -7.87 1.57
CA PRO A 195 8.72 -9.31 1.35
C PRO A 195 10.06 -10.03 1.31
N ARG A 196 10.04 -11.32 1.63
CA ARG A 196 11.18 -12.21 1.39
C ARG A 196 11.10 -12.78 -0.01
N PHE A 197 12.25 -13.02 -0.61
CA PHE A 197 12.36 -13.59 -1.94
C PHE A 197 13.24 -14.82 -1.92
N ARG A 198 12.85 -15.83 -2.68
CA ARG A 198 13.68 -16.98 -3.00
C ARG A 198 14.48 -16.65 -4.25
N LEU A 199 15.79 -16.74 -4.12
CA LEU A 199 16.77 -16.57 -5.18
C LEU A 199 17.38 -17.93 -5.50
N ARG A 200 17.20 -18.42 -6.73
CA ARG A 200 17.78 -19.69 -7.20
C ARG A 200 18.73 -19.43 -8.35
N GLN A 201 20.00 -19.78 -8.20
CA GLN A 201 20.96 -19.61 -9.30
C GLN A 201 20.60 -20.50 -10.50
N VAL A 202 20.70 -19.92 -11.70
CA VAL A 202 20.45 -20.63 -12.97
C VAL A 202 21.75 -20.82 -13.74
N ASP A 203 22.56 -19.77 -13.82
CA ASP A 203 23.88 -19.76 -14.47
C ASP A 203 24.84 -18.80 -13.76
N ALA A 204 26.03 -18.61 -14.35
CA ALA A 204 27.03 -17.68 -13.83
C ALA A 204 26.56 -16.23 -14.01
N GLY A 205 25.89 -15.70 -12.98
CA GLY A 205 25.46 -14.30 -12.91
C GLY A 205 23.97 -14.07 -13.13
N SER A 206 23.17 -15.09 -13.45
CA SER A 206 21.71 -14.99 -13.50
C SER A 206 21.03 -15.94 -12.53
N ALA A 207 19.92 -15.48 -11.96
CA ALA A 207 19.12 -16.22 -10.99
C ALA A 207 17.62 -16.01 -11.21
N GLN A 208 16.84 -16.96 -10.74
CA GLN A 208 15.40 -16.82 -10.58
C GLN A 208 15.10 -16.17 -9.24
N LEU A 209 14.41 -15.02 -9.27
CA LEU A 209 13.88 -14.34 -8.10
C LEU A 209 12.37 -14.54 -8.04
N ARG A 210 11.87 -15.04 -6.91
CA ARG A 210 10.44 -15.24 -6.67
C ARG A 210 10.07 -14.80 -5.28
N ARG A 211 8.98 -14.05 -5.13
CA ARG A 211 8.45 -13.69 -3.80
C ARG A 211 8.00 -14.94 -3.04
N GLU A 212 8.38 -15.05 -1.78
CA GLU A 212 7.87 -16.09 -0.89
C GLU A 212 6.45 -15.75 -0.43
N LEU A 213 5.62 -16.79 -0.29
CA LEU A 213 4.28 -16.61 0.24
C LEU A 213 4.34 -16.18 1.72
N PRO A 214 3.36 -15.39 2.20
CA PRO A 214 3.28 -15.05 3.61
C PRO A 214 3.26 -16.30 4.49
N SER A 215 4.21 -16.39 5.42
CA SER A 215 4.30 -17.48 6.40
C SER A 215 3.53 -17.18 7.68
N LEU A 216 3.27 -15.89 7.97
CA LEU A 216 2.55 -15.44 9.15
C LEU A 216 1.08 -15.19 8.80
N THR A 217 0.19 -15.43 9.77
CA THR A 217 -1.23 -15.10 9.64
C THR A 217 -1.65 -14.18 10.78
N ARG A 218 -2.42 -13.14 10.46
CA ARG A 218 -3.01 -12.21 11.44
C ARG A 218 -4.49 -12.03 11.16
N GLN A 219 -5.26 -11.85 12.23
CA GLN A 219 -6.70 -11.69 12.14
C GLN A 219 -7.07 -10.22 12.05
N ILE A 220 -7.97 -9.90 11.13
CA ILE A 220 -8.69 -8.63 11.12
C ILE A 220 -10.12 -8.92 11.56
N HIS A 221 -10.53 -8.24 12.61
CA HIS A 221 -11.81 -8.40 13.26
C HIS A 221 -12.79 -7.34 12.79
N LEU A 222 -13.99 -7.77 12.41
CA LEU A 222 -15.12 -6.87 12.22
C LEU A 222 -15.81 -6.66 13.57
N GLN A 223 -15.73 -5.44 14.11
CA GLN A 223 -16.35 -5.07 15.37
C GLN A 223 -17.56 -4.19 15.11
N GLY A 224 -18.75 -4.65 15.52
CA GLY A 224 -19.99 -3.89 15.45
C GLY A 224 -20.35 -3.28 16.80
N ARG A 225 -20.56 -1.95 16.86
CA ARG A 225 -21.17 -1.30 18.04
C ARG A 225 -22.14 -0.21 17.60
N GLY A 226 -23.41 -0.34 18.00
CA GLY A 226 -24.44 0.68 17.74
C GLY A 226 -24.77 0.90 16.27
N GLY A 227 -24.69 -0.14 15.42
CA GLY A 227 -24.93 -0.05 13.98
C GLY A 227 -23.71 0.35 13.14
N PHE A 228 -22.60 0.75 13.78
CA PHE A 228 -21.34 1.03 13.09
C PHE A 228 -20.45 -0.21 13.09
N HIS A 229 -19.87 -0.49 11.94
CA HIS A 229 -18.86 -1.53 11.75
C HIS A 229 -17.48 -0.88 11.67
N SER A 230 -16.54 -1.38 12.46
CA SER A 230 -15.13 -0.96 12.42
C SER A 230 -14.24 -2.18 12.31
N TYR A 231 -13.18 -2.08 11.52
CA TYR A 231 -12.18 -3.13 11.43
C TYR A 231 -11.05 -2.91 12.44
N GLY A 232 -10.59 -3.98 13.07
CA GLY A 232 -9.46 -3.97 13.99
C GLY A 232 -8.46 -5.07 13.67
N LEU A 233 -7.19 -4.74 13.49
CA LEU A 233 -6.11 -5.71 13.35
C LEU A 233 -5.70 -6.24 14.72
N GLU A 234 -5.73 -7.56 14.87
CA GLU A 234 -5.15 -8.24 16.01
C GLU A 234 -3.65 -8.42 15.83
N TRP A 235 -2.86 -7.88 16.77
CA TRP A 235 -1.41 -7.94 16.71
C TRP A 235 -0.80 -8.40 18.05
N PRO A 236 0.10 -9.39 18.06
CA PRO A 236 0.80 -9.79 19.28
C PRO A 236 1.88 -8.76 19.64
N ARG A 237 2.02 -8.47 20.93
CA ARG A 237 3.10 -7.68 21.49
C ARG A 237 4.22 -8.59 22.00
N ASP A 238 5.40 -7.99 22.19
CA ASP A 238 6.59 -8.69 22.68
C ASP A 238 6.41 -9.24 24.11
N ASP A 239 5.51 -8.65 24.90
CA ASP A 239 5.13 -9.09 26.25
C ASP A 239 4.15 -10.28 26.25
N GLY A 240 3.79 -10.80 25.08
CA GLY A 240 2.84 -11.91 24.90
C GLY A 240 1.37 -11.48 24.98
N THR A 241 1.08 -10.19 25.17
CA THR A 241 -0.29 -9.68 25.11
C THR A 241 -0.72 -9.35 23.68
N THR A 242 -2.02 -9.21 23.45
CA THR A 242 -2.58 -8.85 22.15
C THR A 242 -3.03 -7.39 22.16
N GLN A 243 -2.66 -6.65 21.12
CA GLN A 243 -3.19 -5.31 20.84
C GLN A 243 -4.15 -5.33 19.66
N PHE A 244 -5.19 -4.50 19.75
CA PHE A 244 -6.11 -4.24 18.65
C PHE A 244 -5.82 -2.87 18.05
N VAL A 245 -5.39 -2.85 16.80
CA VAL A 245 -5.11 -1.64 16.04
C VAL A 245 -6.34 -1.27 15.23
N ALA A 246 -6.91 -0.09 15.47
CA ALA A 246 -8.07 0.40 14.73
C ALA A 246 -7.69 0.71 13.28
N LEU A 247 -8.42 0.12 12.33
CA LEU A 247 -8.22 0.32 10.90
C LEU A 247 -9.28 1.29 10.37
N ARG A 248 -8.84 2.35 9.69
CA ARG A 248 -9.74 3.35 9.08
C ARG A 248 -10.32 2.80 7.78
N ALA A 249 -11.26 1.86 7.90
CA ALA A 249 -11.82 1.15 6.77
C ALA A 249 -13.32 0.90 6.94
N ALA A 250 -14.06 1.02 5.84
CA ALA A 250 -15.48 0.65 5.75
C ALA A 250 -15.68 -0.70 5.03
N THR A 251 -14.70 -1.14 4.23
CA THR A 251 -14.71 -2.42 3.50
C THR A 251 -13.54 -3.31 3.92
N TRP A 252 -13.66 -4.61 3.63
CA TRP A 252 -12.62 -5.58 3.91
C TRP A 252 -11.32 -5.28 3.16
N GLU A 253 -11.41 -4.94 1.87
CA GLU A 253 -10.26 -4.61 1.03
C GLU A 253 -9.52 -3.38 1.59
N ARG A 254 -10.27 -2.38 2.05
CA ARG A 254 -9.67 -1.19 2.69
C ARG A 254 -9.03 -1.54 4.02
N ALA A 255 -9.63 -2.44 4.79
CA ALA A 255 -9.06 -2.90 6.06
C ALA A 255 -7.72 -3.64 5.83
N GLN A 256 -7.65 -4.50 4.82
CA GLN A 256 -6.39 -5.14 4.43
C GLN A 256 -5.32 -4.11 4.03
N SER A 257 -5.67 -3.13 3.19
CA SER A 257 -4.75 -2.07 2.76
C SER A 257 -4.24 -1.20 3.93
N GLU A 258 -5.12 -0.84 4.87
CA GLU A 258 -4.73 -0.11 6.08
C GLU A 258 -3.85 -0.96 7.02
N ALA A 259 -4.13 -2.26 7.14
CA ALA A 259 -3.30 -3.18 7.93
C ALA A 259 -1.90 -3.37 7.32
N GLU A 260 -1.81 -3.52 5.99
CA GLU A 260 -0.55 -3.54 5.25
C GLU A 260 0.24 -2.25 5.44
N HIS A 261 -0.43 -1.09 5.39
CA HIS A 261 0.21 0.20 5.58
C HIS A 261 0.74 0.38 7.00
N TRP A 262 -0.07 0.03 8.01
CA TRP A 262 0.35 0.04 9.40
C TRP A 262 1.57 -0.86 9.62
N LEU A 263 1.55 -2.06 9.03
CA LEU A 263 2.67 -3.00 9.09
C LEU A 263 3.92 -2.43 8.44
N ALA A 264 3.80 -1.80 7.27
CA ALA A 264 4.92 -1.17 6.58
C ALA A 264 5.61 -0.09 7.42
N ILE A 265 4.85 0.64 8.25
CA ILE A 265 5.39 1.70 9.12
C ILE A 265 5.99 1.14 10.41
N THR A 266 5.29 0.20 11.06
CA THR A 266 5.62 -0.24 12.43
C THR A 266 6.51 -1.47 12.48
N HIS A 267 6.37 -2.36 11.50
CA HIS A 267 7.09 -3.62 11.39
C HIS A 267 7.51 -3.86 9.92
N PRO A 268 8.29 -2.95 9.31
CA PRO A 268 8.69 -3.05 7.90
C PRO A 268 9.41 -4.37 7.58
N GLU A 269 10.08 -4.98 8.55
CA GLU A 269 10.75 -6.28 8.47
C GLU A 269 9.80 -7.46 8.26
N LEU A 270 8.50 -7.29 8.56
CA LEU A 270 7.44 -8.30 8.39
C LEU A 270 6.52 -7.99 7.21
N TYR A 271 6.68 -6.84 6.55
CA TYR A 271 5.83 -6.45 5.44
C TYR A 271 5.84 -7.51 4.32
N GLY A 272 4.66 -7.86 3.80
CA GLY A 272 4.51 -8.88 2.76
C GLY A 272 4.76 -10.33 3.21
N GLN A 273 5.07 -10.57 4.49
CA GLN A 273 5.20 -11.90 5.11
C GLN A 273 3.96 -12.28 5.95
N VAL A 274 3.04 -11.32 6.15
CA VAL A 274 1.79 -11.51 6.89
C VAL A 274 0.62 -11.61 5.93
N ARG A 275 -0.18 -12.66 6.07
CA ARG A 275 -1.49 -12.81 5.45
C ARG A 275 -2.57 -12.40 6.44
N PHE A 276 -3.50 -11.57 6.00
CA PHE A 276 -4.67 -11.17 6.79
C PHE A 276 -5.85 -12.09 6.52
N VAL A 277 -6.48 -12.58 7.58
CA VAL A 277 -7.70 -13.40 7.50
C VAL A 277 -8.83 -12.72 8.27
N GLY A 278 -10.04 -12.79 7.73
CA GLY A 278 -11.22 -12.28 8.41
C GLY A 278 -11.62 -13.23 9.53
N SER A 279 -12.00 -12.69 10.67
CA SER A 279 -12.75 -13.47 11.66
C SER A 279 -14.20 -13.57 11.18
N GLU A 280 -14.56 -14.66 10.51
CA GLU A 280 -15.98 -15.02 10.39
C GLU A 280 -16.50 -15.38 11.79
N LYS A 281 -17.63 -14.80 12.17
CA LYS A 281 -18.44 -15.27 13.30
C LYS A 281 -19.64 -16.01 12.76
#